data_AF-A0A3E3IUV0-F1
#
_entry.id   AF-A0A3E3IUV0-F1
#
_cell.length_a   1.000
_cell.length_b   1.000
_cell.length_c   1.000
_cell.angle_alpha   90.00
_cell.angle_beta   90.00
_cell.angle_gamma   90.00
#
_symmetry.space_group_name_H-M   'P 1'
#
loop_
_entity.id
_entity.type
_entity.pdbx_description
1 polymer ?
#
loop_
_entity_poly.entity_id
_entity_poly.type
_entity_poly.pdbx_seq_one_letter_code
_entity_poly.pdbx_strand_id
1 'polypeptide(L)'
;MEVLKKQASPNYDEFFRAYAKAWLRSTSRKNTEAMAESDEHSPSILRVNRVVCNFQEFYDTYGIKEGDGMYVPPEERIQIW
;
A
#
# COMPACT_ATOMS: atom_id res chain seq x y z
N MET A 1 11.37 -1.62 -1.14
CA MET A 1 11.64 -2.98 -0.61
C MET A 1 13.08 -3.46 -0.79
N GLU A 2 13.95 -2.65 -1.42
CA GLU A 2 15.34 -3.05 -1.74
C GLU A 2 16.21 -3.47 -0.54
N VAL A 3 15.97 -2.94 0.65
CA VAL A 3 16.69 -3.38 1.86
C VAL A 3 16.19 -4.75 2.32
N LEU A 4 14.88 -4.97 2.28
CA LEU A 4 14.26 -6.23 2.71
C LEU A 4 14.69 -7.39 1.80
N LYS A 5 14.77 -7.15 0.48
CA LYS A 5 15.26 -8.11 -0.52
C LYS A 5 16.67 -8.65 -0.24
N LYS A 6 17.51 -7.91 0.49
CA LYS A 6 18.88 -8.31 0.82
C LYS A 6 18.96 -9.26 2.02
N GLN A 7 17.86 -9.49 2.72
CA GLN A 7 17.82 -10.45 3.82
C GLN A 7 17.80 -11.88 3.29
N ALA A 8 18.41 -12.80 4.02
CA ALA A 8 18.44 -14.23 3.65
C ALA A 8 17.03 -14.87 3.62
N SER A 9 16.09 -14.33 4.38
CA SER A 9 14.71 -14.82 4.49
C SER A 9 13.76 -13.63 4.77
N PRO A 10 13.39 -12.85 3.74
CA PRO A 10 12.53 -11.68 3.93
C PRO A 10 11.11 -12.09 4.35
N ASN A 11 10.61 -11.51 5.43
CA ASN A 11 9.22 -11.67 5.86
C ASN A 11 8.35 -10.52 5.32
N TYR A 12 7.79 -10.71 4.12
CA TYR A 12 6.99 -9.69 3.45
C TYR A 12 5.63 -9.46 4.12
N ASP A 13 4.97 -10.49 4.67
CA ASP A 13 3.70 -10.32 5.39
C ASP A 13 3.87 -9.41 6.62
N GLU A 14 4.91 -9.65 7.42
CA GLU A 14 5.21 -8.80 8.58
C GLU A 14 5.48 -7.35 8.16
N PHE A 15 6.25 -7.15 7.09
CA PHE A 15 6.54 -5.82 6.55
C PHE A 15 5.25 -5.09 6.13
N PHE A 16 4.41 -5.72 5.31
CA PHE A 16 3.17 -5.09 4.83
C PHE A 16 2.18 -4.81 5.97
N ARG A 17 2.05 -5.73 6.93
CA ARG A 17 1.21 -5.51 8.12
C ARG A 17 1.74 -4.39 8.99
N ALA A 18 3.05 -4.30 9.22
CA ALA A 18 3.66 -3.22 9.97
C ALA A 18 3.45 -1.87 9.26
N TYR A 19 3.65 -1.83 7.94
CA TYR A 19 3.40 -0.64 7.13
C TYR A 19 1.94 -0.17 7.19
N ALA A 20 0.99 -1.09 7.04
CA ALA A 20 -0.43 -0.79 7.17
C ALA A 20 -0.81 -0.26 8.56
N LYS A 21 -0.27 -0.87 9.63
CA LYS A 21 -0.48 -0.43 11.02
C LYS A 21 0.08 0.97 11.28
N ALA A 22 1.24 1.31 10.71
CA ALA A 22 1.84 2.64 10.87
C ALA A 22 0.93 3.77 10.37
N TRP A 23 0.12 3.48 9.34
CA TRP A 23 -0.84 4.43 8.74
C TRP A 23 -2.26 4.28 9.25
N LEU A 24 -2.52 3.43 10.24
CA LEU A 24 -3.87 3.24 10.77
C LEU A 24 -4.40 4.56 11.34
N ARG A 25 -5.52 5.01 10.78
CA ARG A 25 -6.24 6.22 11.18
C ARG A 25 -7.73 5.98 11.06
N SER A 26 -8.48 6.61 11.95
CA SER A 26 -9.92 6.75 11.87
C SER A 26 -10.27 8.22 12.09
N THR A 27 -11.21 8.73 11.30
CA THR A 27 -11.64 10.13 11.34
C THR A 27 -13.09 10.21 10.85
N SER A 28 -13.77 11.30 11.20
CA SER A 28 -15.13 11.52 10.72
C SER A 28 -15.15 11.81 9.23
N ARG A 29 -16.30 11.58 8.57
CA ARG A 29 -16.49 11.92 7.15
C ARG A 29 -16.19 13.40 6.89
N LYS A 30 -16.74 14.30 7.73
CA LYS A 30 -16.52 15.75 7.63
C LYS A 30 -15.04 16.13 7.71
N ASN A 31 -14.30 15.53 8.64
CA ASN A 31 -12.88 15.83 8.78
C ASN A 31 -12.08 15.25 7.62
N THR A 32 -12.46 14.09 7.09
CA THR A 32 -11.83 13.50 5.90
C THR A 32 -12.03 14.40 4.68
N GLU A 33 -13.23 14.94 4.49
CA GLU A 33 -13.54 15.89 3.42
C GLU A 33 -12.71 17.17 3.56
N ALA A 34 -12.67 17.77 4.76
CA ALA A 34 -11.86 18.96 4.99
C ALA A 34 -10.36 18.70 4.75
N MET A 35 -9.83 17.56 5.20
CA MET A 35 -8.44 17.17 4.95
C MET A 35 -8.16 16.98 3.46
N ALA A 36 -9.09 16.41 2.70
CA ALA A 36 -8.90 16.21 1.26
C ALA A 36 -8.76 17.54 0.48
N GLU A 37 -9.25 18.66 1.04
CA GLU A 37 -9.13 19.99 0.45
C GLU A 37 -7.87 20.74 0.92
N SER A 38 -7.43 20.52 2.17
CA SER A 38 -6.38 21.33 2.79
C SER A 38 -5.03 20.64 2.97
N ASP A 39 -4.98 19.30 2.97
CA ASP A 39 -3.77 18.51 3.17
C ASP A 39 -3.25 18.01 1.83
N GLU A 40 -1.99 18.33 1.52
CA GLU A 40 -1.31 17.85 0.31
C GLU A 40 -1.05 16.33 0.34
N HIS A 41 -1.13 15.71 1.51
CA HIS A 41 -0.97 14.27 1.65
C HIS A 41 -2.27 13.53 1.33
N SER A 42 -2.16 12.45 0.55
CA SER A 42 -3.31 11.56 0.31
C SER A 42 -3.85 10.97 1.63
N PRO A 43 -5.16 10.69 1.72
CA PRO A 43 -5.75 9.97 2.84
C PRO A 43 -5.01 8.67 3.17
N SER A 44 -4.90 8.34 4.46
CA SER A 44 -4.08 7.22 4.95
C SER A 44 -4.39 5.88 4.27
N ILE A 45 -5.67 5.59 4.01
CA ILE A 45 -6.09 4.37 3.30
C ILE A 45 -5.51 4.31 1.88
N LEU A 46 -5.43 5.44 1.18
CA LEU A 46 -4.86 5.51 -0.15
C LEU A 46 -3.33 5.44 -0.10
N ARG A 47 -2.70 6.06 0.92
CA ARG A 47 -1.24 5.96 1.13
C ARG A 47 -0.76 4.52 1.28
N VAL A 48 -1.58 3.65 1.86
CA VAL A 48 -1.25 2.23 1.97
C VAL A 48 -1.67 1.51 0.69
N ASN A 49 -2.97 1.52 0.38
CA ASN A 49 -3.52 0.62 -0.62
C ASN A 49 -3.01 0.92 -2.04
N ARG A 50 -2.84 2.19 -2.40
CA ARG A 50 -2.35 2.58 -3.73
C ARG A 50 -0.84 2.48 -3.87
N VAL A 51 -0.11 2.29 -2.78
CA VAL A 51 1.34 2.09 -2.81
C VAL A 51 1.67 0.61 -2.90
N VAL A 52 1.11 -0.22 -2.00
CA VAL A 52 1.48 -1.64 -1.92
C VAL A 52 1.10 -2.44 -3.17
N CYS A 53 0.04 -2.05 -3.88
CA CYS A 53 -0.41 -2.71 -5.11
C CYS A 53 0.53 -2.54 -6.32
N ASN A 54 1.59 -1.72 -6.22
CA ASN A 54 2.59 -1.59 -7.28
C ASN A 54 3.74 -2.61 -7.16
N PHE A 55 3.83 -3.33 -6.03
CA PHE A 55 4.95 -4.22 -5.77
C PHE A 55 4.59 -5.68 -6.02
N GLN A 56 5.35 -6.39 -6.84
CA GLN A 56 5.11 -7.80 -7.13
C GLN A 56 5.13 -8.66 -5.86
N GLU A 57 5.98 -8.32 -4.88
CA GLU A 57 6.09 -9.04 -3.61
C GLU A 57 4.78 -9.01 -2.82
N PHE A 58 3.94 -7.98 -3.00
CA PHE A 58 2.61 -7.91 -2.38
C PHE A 58 1.65 -8.95 -3.00
N TYR A 59 1.70 -9.12 -4.33
CA TYR A 59 0.92 -10.14 -5.03
C TYR A 59 1.38 -11.54 -4.65
N ASP A 60 2.69 -11.77 -4.61
CA ASP A 60 3.26 -13.07 -4.27
C ASP A 60 2.95 -13.45 -2.81
N THR A 61 2.97 -12.48 -1.89
CA THR A 61 2.69 -12.70 -0.46
C THR A 61 1.23 -13.07 -0.20
N TYR A 62 0.28 -12.42 -0.88
CA TYR A 62 -1.15 -12.59 -0.61
C TYR A 62 -1.90 -13.38 -1.68
N GLY A 63 -1.23 -13.81 -2.75
CA GLY A 63 -1.83 -14.58 -3.83
C GLY A 63 -2.88 -13.81 -4.62
N ILE A 64 -2.68 -12.49 -4.80
CA ILE A 64 -3.63 -11.58 -5.45
C ILE A 64 -3.71 -11.87 -6.95
N LYS A 65 -4.93 -11.95 -7.47
CA LYS A 65 -5.24 -12.28 -8.87
C LYS A 65 -6.16 -11.23 -9.48
N GLU A 66 -6.29 -11.29 -10.80
CA GLU A 66 -7.26 -10.48 -11.52
C GLU A 66 -8.67 -10.69 -10.93
N GLY A 67 -9.39 -9.59 -10.71
CA GLY A 67 -10.69 -9.56 -10.04
C GLY A 67 -10.63 -9.27 -8.54
N ASP A 68 -9.47 -9.40 -7.88
CA ASP A 68 -9.33 -9.00 -6.48
C ASP A 68 -9.30 -7.47 -6.34
N GLY A 69 -9.84 -6.94 -5.24
CA GLY A 69 -10.00 -5.49 -5.05
C GLY A 69 -8.69 -4.68 -4.99
N MET A 70 -7.57 -5.35 -4.79
CA MET A 70 -6.23 -4.75 -4.73
C MET A 70 -5.40 -5.03 -6.00
N TYR A 71 -5.99 -5.68 -7.01
CA TYR A 71 -5.31 -5.99 -8.26
C TYR A 71 -5.14 -4.76 -9.14
N VAL A 72 -3.93 -4.58 -9.67
CA VAL A 72 -3.57 -3.63 -10.72
C VAL A 72 -2.80 -4.42 -11.79
N PRO A 73 -3.16 -4.31 -13.09
CA PRO A 73 -2.43 -4.95 -14.18
C PRO A 73 -0.94 -4.61 -14.11
N PRO A 74 -0.01 -5.57 -14.33
CA PRO A 74 1.43 -5.34 -14.23
C PRO A 74 1.92 -4.11 -15.00
N GLU A 75 1.37 -3.85 -16.18
CA GLU A 75 1.66 -2.73 -17.07
C GLU A 75 1.17 -1.37 -16.56
N GLU A 76 0.21 -1.35 -15.64
CA GLU A 76 -0.31 -0.13 -15.01
C GLU A 76 0.32 0.14 -13.64
N ARG A 77 1.16 -0.77 -13.14
CA ARG A 77 1.88 -0.57 -11.87
C ARG A 77 2.96 0.49 -12.03
N ILE A 78 2.97 1.43 -11.11
CA ILE A 78 3.88 2.57 -11.17
C ILE A 78 5.19 2.23 -10.46
N GLN A 79 6.30 2.36 -11.17
CA GLN A 79 7.65 2.35 -10.62
C GLN A 79 8.38 3.65 -11.03
N ILE A 80 8.86 4.41 -10.05
CA ILE A 80 9.49 5.72 -10.28
C ILE A 80 11.01 5.65 -10.11
N TRP A 81 11.47 4.89 -9.11
CA TRP A 81 12.87 4.84 -8.67
C TRP A 81 13.48 3.45 -8.88
#